data_AF-A0A6A4LKQ7-F1
#
_entry.id   AF-A0A6A4LKQ7-F1
#
_cell.length_a   1.000
_cell.length_b   1.000
_cell.length_c   1.000
_cell.angle_alpha   90.00
_cell.angle_beta   90.00
_cell.angle_gamma   90.00
#
_symmetry.space_group_name_H-M   'P 1'
#
loop_
_entity.id
_entity.type
_entity.pdbx_description
1 polymer ?
#
loop_
_entity_poly.entity_id
_entity_poly.type
_entity_poly.pdbx_seq_one_letter_code
_entity_poly.pdbx_strand_id
1 'polypeptide(L)'
;FVEKILRVQPNVKRLYLLLRAEDAKSASQRFHNEDLFRVLKEKLGENLNPFISEKVTLVPGDITFENLGVNDPNLVEEMWKEVDIVVNLAATTNFDERYDVALHLNTFGAMNVLNFAKKCANIQLLLHVSTG
;
A
#
# COMPACT_ATOMS: atom_id res chain seq x y z
N PHE A 1 -2.56 10.11 2.33
CA PHE A 1 -3.13 9.23 3.38
C PHE A 1 -2.05 8.50 4.18
N VAL A 2 -1.07 7.87 3.51
CA VAL A 2 0.08 7.19 4.14
C VAL A 2 0.79 8.06 5.19
N GLU A 3 1.15 9.29 4.81
CA GLU A 3 1.78 10.27 5.72
C GLU A 3 0.93 10.57 6.97
N LYS A 4 -0.39 10.60 6.83
CA LYS A 4 -1.32 10.84 7.95
C LYS A 4 -1.28 9.66 8.91
N ILE A 5 -1.31 8.42 8.42
CA ILE A 5 -1.20 7.22 9.27
C ILE A 5 0.09 7.27 10.08
N LEU A 6 1.22 7.46 9.40
CA LEU A 6 2.54 7.50 10.03
C LEU A 6 2.66 8.60 11.09
N ARG A 7 1.93 9.72 10.92
CA ARG A 7 1.93 10.84 11.87
C ARG A 7 0.96 10.67 13.04
N VAL A 8 -0.22 10.08 12.82
CA VAL A 8 -1.30 10.06 13.82
C VAL A 8 -1.45 8.71 14.54
N GLN A 9 -0.86 7.64 14.01
CA GLN A 9 -0.92 6.29 14.57
C GLN A 9 0.49 5.79 14.95
N PRO A 10 1.09 6.27 16.05
CA PRO A 10 2.45 5.89 16.45
C PRO A 10 2.60 4.40 16.78
N ASN A 11 1.49 3.74 17.15
CA ASN A 11 1.44 2.33 17.52
C ASN A 11 1.49 1.37 16.32
N VAL A 12 1.41 1.89 15.08
CA VAL A 12 1.65 1.06 13.90
C VAL A 12 3.08 0.56 13.94
N LYS A 13 3.23 -0.77 14.06
CA LYS A 13 4.54 -1.43 14.09
C LYS A 13 5.18 -1.38 12.71
N ARG A 14 4.44 -1.80 11.69
CA ARG A 14 4.87 -1.88 10.30
C ARG A 14 3.73 -1.50 9.37
N LEU A 15 4.06 -0.81 8.28
CA LEU A 15 3.15 -0.48 7.18
C LEU A 15 3.71 -1.07 5.89
N TYR A 16 3.01 -2.06 5.34
CA TYR A 16 3.30 -2.58 4.00
C TYR A 16 2.63 -1.66 2.99
N LEU A 17 3.43 -0.94 2.21
CA LEU A 17 2.94 -0.03 1.18
C LEU A 17 3.07 -0.72 -0.19
N LEU A 18 1.95 -1.19 -0.71
CA LEU A 18 1.88 -1.74 -2.07
C LEU A 18 2.06 -0.60 -3.09
N LEU A 19 3.06 -0.71 -3.96
CA LEU A 19 3.32 0.22 -5.04
C LEU A 19 3.35 -0.52 -6.36
N ARG A 20 2.60 0.00 -7.34
CA ARG A 20 2.63 -0.51 -8.71
C ARG A 20 4.01 -0.24 -9.33
N ALA A 21 4.82 -1.28 -9.38
CA ALA A 21 6.20 -1.27 -9.84
C ALA A 21 6.64 -2.70 -10.19
N GLU A 22 7.60 -2.83 -11.11
CA GLU A 22 8.14 -4.13 -11.54
C GLU A 22 9.09 -4.73 -10.50
N ASP A 23 9.81 -3.89 -9.77
CA ASP A 23 10.81 -4.29 -8.79
C ASP A 23 10.94 -3.30 -7.62
N ALA A 24 11.73 -3.68 -6.62
CA ALA A 24 11.96 -2.86 -5.42
C ALA A 24 12.65 -1.52 -5.74
N LYS A 25 13.49 -1.46 -6.79
CA LYS A 25 14.19 -0.24 -7.20
C LYS A 25 13.19 0.78 -7.75
N SER A 26 12.32 0.32 -8.63
CA SER A 26 11.23 1.08 -9.24
C SER A 26 10.23 1.54 -8.17
N ALA A 27 9.89 0.67 -7.21
CA ALA A 27 9.04 1.02 -6.08
C ALA A 27 9.67 2.13 -5.22
N SER A 28 10.97 2.02 -4.90
CA SER A 28 11.70 3.04 -4.15
C SER A 28 11.76 4.37 -4.90
N GLN A 29 12.08 4.35 -6.20
CA GLN A 29 12.10 5.57 -7.01
C GLN A 29 10.74 6.27 -7.04
N ARG A 30 9.65 5.51 -7.19
CA ARG A 30 8.29 6.04 -7.14
C ARG A 30 7.96 6.64 -5.77
N PHE A 31 8.31 5.93 -4.70
CA PHE A 31 8.13 6.41 -3.33
C PHE A 31 8.84 7.74 -3.04
N HIS A 32 10.05 7.93 -3.58
CA HIS A 32 10.82 9.16 -3.40
C HIS A 32 10.37 10.31 -4.31
N ASN A 33 9.86 10.00 -5.50
CA ASN A 33 9.39 10.99 -6.47
C ASN A 33 8.02 11.58 -6.12
N GLU A 34 7.18 10.84 -5.41
CA GLU A 34 5.90 11.36 -4.96
C GLU A 34 6.11 12.32 -3.77
N ASP A 35 5.45 13.50 -3.81
CA ASP A 35 5.42 14.50 -2.72
C ASP A 35 4.67 14.01 -1.45
N LEU A 36 4.53 12.69 -1.32
CA LEU A 36 3.78 11.94 -0.32
C LEU A 36 4.16 12.27 1.13
N PHE A 37 5.36 12.80 1.37
CA PHE A 37 5.92 13.00 2.72
C PHE A 37 6.34 14.44 3.02
N ARG A 38 5.79 15.44 2.32
CA ARG A 38 6.23 16.85 2.52
C ARG A 38 6.13 17.30 4.00
N VAL A 39 5.04 17.00 4.68
CA VAL A 39 4.83 17.39 6.09
C VAL A 39 5.73 16.57 7.03
N LEU A 40 5.97 15.29 6.74
CA LEU A 40 6.92 14.47 7.50
C LEU A 40 8.38 14.90 7.25
N LYS A 41 8.74 15.33 6.03
CA LYS A 41 10.03 15.95 5.70
C LYS A 41 10.25 17.20 6.54
N GLU A 42 9.26 18.09 6.62
CA GLU A 42 9.33 19.32 7.43
C GLU A 42 9.49 19.04 8.93
N LYS A 43 8.86 17.97 9.45
CA LYS A 43 8.90 17.65 10.89
C LYS A 43 10.12 16.84 11.33
N LEU A 44 10.54 15.87 10.51
CA LEU A 44 11.59 14.91 10.86
C LEU A 44 12.94 15.31 10.28
N GLY A 45 12.97 16.14 9.23
CA GLY A 45 14.21 16.53 8.55
C GLY A 45 15.04 15.31 8.16
N GLU A 46 16.28 15.26 8.63
CA GLU A 46 17.23 14.16 8.38
C GLU A 46 16.77 12.81 8.96
N ASN A 47 15.91 12.82 9.99
CA ASN A 47 15.38 11.59 10.60
C ASN A 47 14.27 10.93 9.79
N LEU A 48 13.83 11.52 8.67
CA LEU A 48 12.78 10.94 7.84
C LEU A 48 13.17 9.56 7.30
N ASN A 49 14.35 9.44 6.69
CA ASN A 49 14.75 8.20 6.03
C ASN A 49 14.88 7.04 7.02
N PRO A 50 15.53 7.19 8.19
CA PRO A 50 15.52 6.17 9.24
C PRO A 50 14.10 5.80 9.69
N PHE A 51 13.25 6.79 9.95
CA PHE A 51 11.87 6.58 10.41
C PHE A 51 11.04 5.79 9.38
N ILE A 52 11.14 6.15 8.10
CA ILE A 52 10.45 5.43 7.03
C ILE A 52 11.00 4.01 6.91
N SER A 53 12.32 3.81 6.93
CA SER A 53 12.92 2.48 6.83
C SER A 53 12.53 1.56 8.01
N GLU A 54 12.30 2.13 9.19
CA GLU A 54 11.84 1.39 10.36
C GLU A 54 10.36 1.00 10.27
N LYS A 55 9.51 1.91 9.76
CA LYS A 55 8.05 1.76 9.81
C LYS A 55 7.42 1.26 8.52
N VAL A 56 8.06 1.44 7.38
CA VAL A 56 7.48 1.21 6.05
C VAL A 56 8.27 0.14 5.30
N THR A 57 7.56 -0.88 4.83
CA THR A 57 8.08 -1.84 3.86
C THR A 57 7.42 -1.57 2.51
N LEU A 58 8.21 -1.22 1.50
CA LEU A 58 7.71 -1.05 0.14
C LEU A 58 7.50 -2.43 -0.49
N VAL A 59 6.31 -2.66 -1.00
CA VAL A 59 5.94 -3.92 -1.63
C VAL A 59 5.63 -3.65 -3.10
N PRO A 60 6.52 -4.02 -4.04
CA PRO A 60 6.20 -3.95 -5.45
C PRO A 60 5.10 -4.96 -5.77
N GLY A 61 4.02 -4.49 -6.40
CA GLY A 61 2.91 -5.36 -6.77
C GLY A 61 1.75 -4.59 -7.42
N ASP A 62 0.75 -5.32 -7.89
CA ASP A 62 -0.41 -4.80 -8.59
C ASP A 62 -1.66 -5.57 -8.16
N ILE A 63 -2.67 -4.83 -7.68
CA ILE A 63 -3.92 -5.39 -7.14
C ILE A 63 -4.72 -6.20 -8.17
N THR A 64 -4.44 -6.05 -9.46
CA THR A 64 -5.12 -6.82 -10.52
C THR A 64 -4.74 -8.30 -10.54
N PHE A 65 -3.70 -8.70 -9.81
CA PHE A 65 -3.23 -10.08 -9.73
C PHE A 65 -3.51 -10.73 -8.37
N GLU A 66 -3.49 -12.06 -8.35
CA GLU A 66 -3.54 -12.82 -7.10
C GLU A 66 -2.36 -12.43 -6.19
N ASN A 67 -2.57 -12.47 -4.88
CA ASN A 67 -1.60 -12.09 -3.86
C ASN A 67 -1.00 -10.70 -4.12
N LEU A 68 -1.82 -9.82 -4.71
CA LEU A 68 -1.47 -8.43 -5.03
C LEU A 68 -0.27 -8.32 -5.99
N GLY A 69 -0.01 -9.34 -6.81
CA GLY A 69 1.11 -9.35 -7.76
C GLY A 69 2.49 -9.38 -7.09
N VAL A 70 2.56 -9.77 -5.81
CA VAL A 70 3.82 -9.89 -5.08
C VAL A 70 4.50 -11.20 -5.47
N ASN A 71 5.69 -11.09 -6.06
CA ASN A 71 6.43 -12.24 -6.58
C ASN A 71 7.20 -13.03 -5.50
N ASP A 72 7.49 -12.41 -4.36
CA ASP A 72 8.21 -13.07 -3.26
C ASP A 72 7.23 -13.84 -2.36
N PRO A 73 7.24 -15.19 -2.39
CA PRO A 73 6.33 -15.99 -1.59
C PRO A 73 6.58 -15.87 -0.07
N ASN A 74 7.83 -15.61 0.34
CA ASN A 74 8.15 -15.45 1.77
C ASN A 74 7.53 -14.16 2.30
N LEU A 75 7.61 -13.08 1.51
CA LEU A 75 6.98 -11.80 1.85
C LEU A 75 5.46 -11.92 1.91
N VAL A 76 4.85 -12.65 0.98
CA VAL A 76 3.40 -12.91 1.00
C VAL A 76 3.00 -13.64 2.29
N GLU A 77 3.74 -14.69 2.67
CA GLU A 77 3.46 -15.46 3.88
C GLU A 77 3.65 -14.63 5.15
N GLU A 78 4.69 -13.79 5.20
CA GLU A 78 4.91 -12.82 6.29
C GLU A 78 3.72 -11.87 6.42
N MET A 79 3.28 -11.25 5.33
CA MET A 79 2.14 -10.34 5.35
C MET A 79 0.84 -11.03 5.79
N TRP A 80 0.62 -12.30 5.43
CA TRP A 80 -0.53 -13.05 5.96
C TRP A 80 -0.47 -13.25 7.46
N LYS A 81 0.72 -13.34 8.07
CA LYS A 81 0.86 -13.50 9.52
C LYS A 81 0.77 -12.17 10.26
N GLU A 82 1.29 -11.09 9.68
CA GLU A 82 1.47 -9.81 10.38
C GLU A 82 0.38 -8.77 10.12
N VAL A 83 -0.37 -8.87 9.01
CA VAL A 83 -1.36 -7.83 8.66
C VAL A 83 -2.63 -7.97 9.48
N ASP A 84 -2.88 -6.98 10.35
CA ASP A 84 -4.13 -6.83 11.10
C ASP A 84 -5.18 -5.97 10.37
N ILE A 85 -4.74 -5.03 9.54
CA ILE A 85 -5.61 -4.06 8.87
C ILE A 85 -5.19 -3.91 7.41
N VAL A 86 -6.16 -4.04 6.51
CA VAL A 86 -5.98 -3.75 5.09
C VAL A 86 -6.77 -2.48 4.74
N VAL A 87 -6.09 -1.50 4.13
CA VAL A 87 -6.73 -0.29 3.63
C VAL A 87 -6.55 -0.23 2.11
N ASN A 88 -7.66 -0.39 1.39
CA ASN A 88 -7.72 -0.25 -0.05
C ASN A 88 -8.40 1.08 -0.40
N LEU A 89 -7.58 2.03 -0.85
CA LEU A 89 -8.06 3.31 -1.34
C LEU A 89 -8.24 3.19 -2.85
N ALA A 90 -9.45 2.86 -3.32
CA ALA A 90 -9.77 2.97 -4.73
C ALA A 90 -9.96 4.46 -5.06
N ALA A 91 -8.84 5.13 -5.34
CA ALA A 91 -8.82 6.53 -5.71
C ALA A 91 -7.82 6.70 -6.86
N THR A 92 -8.24 6.34 -8.06
CA THR A 92 -7.67 6.96 -9.26
C THR A 92 -8.25 8.38 -9.32
N THR A 93 -7.64 9.34 -8.63
CA THR A 93 -7.96 10.77 -8.84
C THR A 93 -7.33 11.32 -10.13
N ASN A 94 -6.67 10.48 -10.93
CA ASN A 94 -6.24 10.83 -12.27
C ASN A 94 -7.43 10.68 -13.22
N PHE A 95 -8.09 11.80 -13.49
CA PHE A 95 -9.18 11.98 -14.46
C PHE A 95 -8.80 11.63 -15.93
N ASP A 96 -7.65 11.01 -16.18
CA ASP A 96 -7.07 10.82 -17.53
C ASP A 96 -6.75 9.36 -17.89
N GLU A 97 -6.99 8.40 -16.99
CA GLU A 97 -6.96 6.99 -17.36
C GLU A 97 -8.34 6.54 -17.85
N ARG A 98 -8.37 6.01 -19.08
CA ARG A 98 -9.57 5.56 -19.80
C ARG A 98 -10.48 4.71 -18.89
N TYR A 99 -11.79 4.95 -19.01
CA TYR A 99 -12.88 4.34 -18.22
C TYR A 99 -12.84 2.81 -18.10
N ASP A 100 -12.24 2.12 -19.07
CA ASP A 100 -12.05 0.67 -19.11
C ASP A 100 -11.03 0.16 -18.07
N VAL A 101 -9.97 0.91 -17.81
CA VAL A 101 -8.95 0.60 -16.79
C VAL A 101 -9.50 0.82 -15.38
N ALA A 102 -10.31 1.87 -15.19
CA ALA A 102 -10.94 2.19 -13.92
C ALA A 102 -11.94 1.10 -13.46
N LEU A 103 -12.76 0.57 -14.37
CA LEU A 103 -13.75 -0.47 -14.02
C LEU A 103 -13.10 -1.81 -13.62
N HIS A 104 -12.01 -2.19 -14.31
CA HIS A 104 -11.28 -3.44 -14.04
C HIS A 104 -10.50 -3.36 -12.71
N LEU A 105 -9.81 -2.24 -12.45
CA LEU A 105 -9.11 -2.00 -11.19
C LEU A 105 -10.07 -1.95 -9.99
N ASN A 106 -11.22 -1.30 -10.16
CA ASN A 106 -12.18 -1.14 -9.06
C ASN A 106 -12.88 -2.45 -8.67
N THR A 107 -13.15 -3.34 -9.64
CA THR A 107 -13.91 -4.58 -9.37
C THR A 107 -12.98 -5.77 -9.07
N PHE A 108 -12.05 -6.08 -9.98
CA PHE A 108 -11.15 -7.22 -9.81
C PHE A 108 -10.06 -6.93 -8.77
N GLY A 109 -9.56 -5.70 -8.73
CA GLY A 109 -8.60 -5.28 -7.71
C GLY A 109 -9.17 -5.37 -6.29
N ALA A 110 -10.41 -4.92 -6.08
CA ALA A 110 -11.08 -5.06 -4.79
C ALA A 110 -11.29 -6.54 -4.40
N MET A 111 -11.63 -7.40 -5.36
CA MET A 111 -11.76 -8.85 -5.11
C MET A 111 -10.43 -9.50 -4.71
N ASN A 112 -9.34 -9.17 -5.39
CA ASN A 112 -8.02 -9.71 -5.06
C ASN A 112 -7.54 -9.23 -3.69
N VAL A 113 -7.79 -7.95 -3.36
CA VAL A 113 -7.52 -7.42 -2.01
C VAL A 113 -8.34 -8.16 -0.96
N LEU A 114 -9.63 -8.40 -1.20
CA LEU A 114 -10.47 -9.17 -0.28
C LEU A 114 -9.94 -10.60 -0.11
N ASN A 115 -9.57 -11.26 -1.20
CA ASN A 115 -9.01 -12.61 -1.16
C ASN A 115 -7.68 -12.66 -0.40
N PHE A 116 -6.83 -11.64 -0.57
CA PHE A 116 -5.61 -11.49 0.21
C PHE A 116 -5.92 -11.31 1.70
N ALA A 117 -6.82 -10.38 2.04
CA ALA A 117 -7.20 -10.11 3.43
C ALA A 117 -7.79 -11.34 4.13
N LYS A 118 -8.54 -12.19 3.42
CA LYS A 118 -9.06 -13.46 3.95
C LYS A 118 -7.97 -14.47 4.30
N LYS A 119 -6.79 -14.39 3.67
CA LYS A 119 -5.65 -15.25 3.97
C LYS A 119 -4.84 -14.73 5.18
N CYS A 120 -5.06 -13.48 5.61
CA CYS A 120 -4.39 -12.91 6.77
C CYS A 120 -4.94 -13.51 8.09
N ALA A 121 -4.05 -14.05 8.92
CA ALA A 121 -4.38 -14.78 10.14
C ALA A 121 -5.02 -13.91 11.22
N ASN A 122 -4.64 -12.62 11.28
CA ASN A 122 -5.05 -11.69 12.33
C ASN A 122 -5.94 -10.55 11.81
N ILE A 123 -6.56 -10.71 10.63
CA ILE A 123 -7.33 -9.63 10.01
C ILE A 123 -8.47 -9.14 10.92
N GLN A 124 -8.43 -7.86 11.27
CA GLN A 124 -9.43 -7.19 12.10
C GLN A 124 -10.32 -6.29 11.26
N LEU A 125 -9.76 -5.67 10.21
CA LEU A 125 -10.46 -4.69 9.39
C LEU A 125 -9.95 -4.69 7.95
N LEU A 126 -10.89 -4.75 7.00
CA LEU A 126 -10.68 -4.36 5.61
C LEU A 126 -11.47 -3.08 5.35
N LEU A 127 -10.77 -1.96 5.17
CA LEU A 127 -11.36 -0.69 4.76
C LEU A 127 -11.21 -0.54 3.24
N HIS A 128 -12.33 -0.65 2.52
CA HIS A 128 -12.38 -0.32 1.10
C HIS A 128 -13.08 1.02 0.91
N VAL A 129 -12.37 1.99 0.34
CA VAL A 129 -12.92 3.30 -0.01
C VAL A 129 -13.15 3.31 -1.52
N SER A 130 -14.41 3.47 -1.93
CA SER A 130 -14.82 3.59 -3.33
C SER A 130 -15.54 4.92 -3.54
N THR A 131 -15.43 5.49 -4.74
CA THR A 131 -16.24 6.62 -5.18
C THR A 131 -17.43 6.09 -5.98
N GLY A 132 -18.64 6.39 -5.52
CA GLY A 132 -19.89 6.14 -6.25
C GLY A 132 -20.23 7.28 -7.20
#